data_AF-A0A2S1QZK2-F1
#
_entry.id   AF-A0A2S1QZK2-F1
#
_cell.length_a   1.000
_cell.length_b   1.000
_cell.length_c   1.000
_cell.angle_alpha   90.00
_cell.angle_beta   90.00
_cell.angle_gamma   90.00
#
_symmetry.space_group_name_H-M   'P 1'
#
loop_
_entity.id
_entity.type
_entity.pdbx_description
1 polymer ?
#
loop_
_entity_poly.entity_id
_entity_poly.type
_entity_poly.pdbx_seq_one_letter_code
_entity_poly.pdbx_strand_id
1 'polypeptide(L)'
;MKKITLLCLLFFAALQLSCSNDDNNNTPKLASGTMVLETQADVDAFAASNYGSVIGDLTIGNRFVETNITDLSGLRGLTEISGELNIYGNGQLRSLEGLHNIRHAESIYIIANGGIQDLMGLRNLEGLTGEYHDFVILNNYALKNLNGLEKLTGTVMLGLNENASLESLEGLENIDNLELSILQCPLISSLAPLANVESLSISINGNSSLTSFQGIGNGPNITNIELKNCTSLISLQGLEGSVSVGTITLEGNTSLTSLQGLGNVNTVEYGISIIDCPALTSIQALNVSGNMRFLKVINSDALVSLEGLEGIIQIDAIEIKHNNNIVSLEGLQNVQSINYLEINDNSTLVTIEHLSGLTDFSANSPYTPNNYNRKIYIGYNDSLTSLHGLENFSPVPTSSTEWGSINIYNNASLQDFCAISSLTEPGRQISFGIQYNLNPITVTDIQNGHCN
;
A
#
# COMPACT_ATOMS: atom_id res chain seq x y z
N MET A 1 -3.26 16.31 -21.92
CA MET A 1 -2.40 15.48 -22.80
C MET A 1 -2.02 16.26 -24.04
N LYS A 2 -0.75 16.19 -24.46
CA LYS A 2 -0.04 17.03 -25.47
C LYS A 2 0.38 18.43 -25.02
N LYS A 3 1.50 18.53 -24.28
CA LYS A 3 2.40 19.70 -24.29
C LYS A 3 3.80 19.50 -23.70
N ILE A 4 4.14 18.31 -23.19
CA ILE A 4 5.46 18.07 -22.56
C ILE A 4 6.51 17.48 -23.52
N THR A 5 6.11 16.90 -24.66
CA THR A 5 7.04 16.26 -25.61
C THR A 5 7.90 17.22 -26.47
N LEU A 6 7.78 18.54 -26.27
CA LEU A 6 8.48 19.54 -27.11
C LEU A 6 9.75 20.12 -26.49
N LEU A 7 9.99 19.92 -25.18
CA LEU A 7 11.17 20.49 -24.52
C LEU A 7 12.45 19.66 -24.76
N CYS A 8 12.35 18.33 -24.81
CA CYS A 8 13.53 17.46 -25.04
C CYS A 8 14.04 17.49 -26.48
N LEU A 9 13.18 17.74 -27.48
CA LEU A 9 13.57 17.81 -28.88
C LEU A 9 14.32 19.11 -29.26
N LEU A 10 14.17 20.19 -28.47
CA LEU A 10 14.82 21.46 -28.75
C LEU A 10 16.29 21.52 -28.31
N PHE A 11 16.72 20.65 -27.39
CA PHE A 11 18.12 20.58 -26.97
C PHE A 11 19.01 19.81 -27.99
N PHE A 12 18.42 18.91 -28.78
CA PHE A 12 19.16 18.05 -29.71
C PHE A 12 19.39 18.64 -31.11
N ALA A 13 18.76 19.76 -31.47
CA ALA A 13 18.87 20.33 -32.82
C ALA A 13 20.03 21.32 -33.03
N ALA A 14 20.79 21.68 -31.99
CA ALA A 14 21.83 22.71 -32.08
C ALA A 14 23.28 22.20 -32.24
N LEU A 15 23.49 20.88 -32.34
CA LEU A 15 24.82 20.27 -32.35
C LEU A 15 25.10 19.42 -33.59
N GLN A 16 24.74 19.91 -34.78
CA GLN A 16 25.29 19.41 -36.05
C GLN A 16 25.40 20.57 -37.04
N LEU A 17 26.54 21.27 -37.02
CA LEU A 17 27.27 21.90 -38.15
C LEU A 17 28.13 23.07 -37.64
N SER A 18 29.29 22.74 -37.10
CA SER A 18 30.46 23.61 -37.12
C SER A 18 31.68 22.74 -37.36
N CYS A 19 32.00 22.52 -38.64
CA CYS A 19 33.33 22.04 -39.02
C CYS A 19 34.28 23.24 -38.95
N SER A 20 34.99 23.36 -37.83
CA SER A 20 36.19 24.19 -37.69
C SER A 20 37.34 23.26 -37.33
N ASN A 21 38.31 23.13 -38.24
CA ASN A 21 39.53 22.35 -38.06
C ASN A 21 40.47 23.04 -37.05
N ASP A 22 40.13 22.98 -35.76
CA ASP A 22 41.05 23.29 -34.66
C ASP A 22 41.02 22.12 -33.66
N ASP A 23 41.93 21.17 -33.90
CA ASP A 23 42.15 19.98 -33.09
C ASP A 23 42.79 20.34 -31.74
N ASN A 24 41.94 20.69 -30.77
CA ASN A 24 42.16 20.41 -29.35
C ASN A 24 40.85 19.82 -28.80
N ASN A 25 40.57 18.60 -29.23
CA ASN A 25 39.29 17.91 -29.08
C ASN A 25 39.12 17.37 -27.66
N ASN A 26 38.89 18.26 -26.69
CA ASN A 26 38.60 17.93 -25.29
C ASN A 26 37.09 17.99 -24.97
N THR A 27 36.23 18.00 -26.00
CA THR A 27 34.78 17.95 -25.83
C THR A 27 34.35 16.54 -25.41
N PRO A 28 33.49 16.40 -24.38
CA PRO A 28 33.00 15.09 -23.97
C PRO A 28 32.26 14.38 -25.10
N LYS A 29 32.56 13.08 -25.28
CA LYS A 29 31.93 12.23 -26.30
C LYS A 29 30.59 11.67 -25.80
N LEU A 30 29.78 11.20 -26.73
CA LEU A 30 28.54 10.46 -26.43
C LEU A 30 28.81 8.95 -26.56
N ALA A 31 28.45 8.19 -25.53
CA ALA A 31 28.27 6.74 -25.64
C ALA A 31 26.83 6.46 -26.10
N SER A 32 26.61 5.45 -26.94
CA SER A 32 25.27 5.11 -27.43
C SER A 32 25.00 3.62 -27.32
N GLY A 33 23.77 3.27 -26.93
CA GLY A 33 23.37 1.92 -26.60
C GLY A 33 23.66 1.58 -25.13
N THR A 34 23.44 0.31 -24.78
CA THR A 34 23.69 -0.22 -23.44
C THR A 34 25.19 -0.33 -23.18
N MET A 35 25.68 0.39 -22.17
CA MET A 35 27.05 0.32 -21.68
C MET A 35 27.12 -0.59 -20.47
N VAL A 36 28.01 -1.58 -20.47
CA VAL A 36 28.18 -2.52 -19.35
C VAL A 36 29.63 -2.51 -18.90
N LEU A 37 29.85 -2.20 -17.63
CA LEU A 37 31.15 -2.14 -16.97
C LEU A 37 31.16 -3.20 -15.86
N GLU A 38 31.66 -4.41 -16.14
CA GLU A 38 31.60 -5.52 -15.17
C GLU A 38 32.83 -5.58 -14.25
N THR A 39 33.89 -4.86 -14.59
CA THR A 39 35.15 -4.85 -13.84
C THR A 39 35.69 -3.43 -13.66
N GLN A 40 36.60 -3.25 -12.70
CA GLN A 40 37.30 -1.98 -12.51
C GLN A 40 38.05 -1.55 -13.79
N ALA A 41 38.60 -2.52 -14.53
CA ALA A 41 39.28 -2.24 -15.80
C ALA A 41 38.32 -1.67 -16.86
N ASP A 42 37.04 -2.08 -16.85
CA ASP A 42 36.02 -1.52 -17.74
C ASP A 42 35.69 -0.07 -17.37
N VAL A 43 35.59 0.23 -16.06
CA VAL A 43 35.42 1.60 -15.56
C VAL A 43 36.58 2.49 -16.00
N ASP A 44 37.82 2.01 -15.86
CA ASP A 44 39.02 2.74 -16.26
C ASP A 44 39.08 2.94 -17.79
N ALA A 45 38.68 1.93 -18.57
CA ALA A 45 38.60 2.01 -20.03
C ALA A 45 37.49 2.98 -20.50
N PHE A 46 36.36 3.00 -19.81
CA PHE A 46 35.29 3.97 -20.07
C PHE A 46 35.77 5.40 -19.82
N ALA A 47 36.49 5.62 -18.70
CA ALA A 47 37.07 6.92 -18.38
C ALA A 47 38.05 7.41 -19.46
N ALA A 48 38.89 6.51 -19.98
CA ALA A 48 39.83 6.82 -21.06
C ALA A 48 39.15 7.23 -22.39
N SER A 49 37.87 6.91 -22.57
CA SER A 49 37.10 7.27 -23.76
C SER A 49 36.57 8.71 -23.75
N ASN A 50 36.63 9.40 -22.60
CA ASN A 50 36.14 10.77 -22.38
C ASN A 50 34.65 10.94 -22.72
N TYR A 51 33.80 9.98 -22.32
CA TYR A 51 32.35 10.11 -22.47
C TYR A 51 31.77 11.07 -21.42
N GLY A 52 30.92 12.00 -21.87
CA GLY A 52 30.17 12.93 -21.01
C GLY A 52 28.70 12.55 -20.80
N SER A 53 28.14 11.74 -21.71
CA SER A 53 26.78 11.23 -21.59
C SER A 53 26.65 9.83 -22.16
N VAL A 54 25.66 9.09 -21.66
CA VAL A 54 25.23 7.79 -22.19
C VAL A 54 23.83 7.94 -22.78
N ILE A 55 23.70 7.69 -24.08
CA ILE A 55 22.42 7.62 -24.79
C ILE A 55 21.96 6.16 -24.79
N GLY A 56 21.31 5.76 -23.70
CA GLY A 56 20.96 4.38 -23.38
C GLY A 56 21.24 4.07 -21.92
N ASP A 57 21.28 2.78 -21.60
CA ASP A 57 21.50 2.32 -20.22
C ASP A 57 22.98 2.26 -19.87
N LEU A 58 23.30 2.49 -18.61
CA LEU A 58 24.61 2.23 -18.02
C LEU A 58 24.49 1.22 -16.90
N THR A 59 25.12 0.05 -17.07
CA THR A 59 25.25 -0.97 -16.04
C THR A 59 26.68 -0.98 -15.50
N ILE A 60 26.81 -0.80 -14.18
CA ILE A 60 28.04 -0.85 -13.41
C ILE A 60 27.98 -2.07 -12.50
N GLY A 61 28.73 -3.09 -12.85
CA GLY A 61 28.82 -4.37 -12.17
C GLY A 61 27.90 -5.43 -12.78
N ASN A 62 27.52 -6.45 -12.01
CA ASN A 62 26.77 -7.61 -12.49
C ASN A 62 25.72 -8.07 -11.45
N ARG A 63 24.52 -8.40 -11.93
CA ARG A 63 23.37 -8.77 -11.07
C ARG A 63 23.52 -10.15 -10.40
N PHE A 64 24.34 -11.03 -10.97
CA PHE A 64 24.44 -12.43 -10.56
C PHE A 64 25.78 -12.79 -9.93
N VAL A 65 26.80 -11.93 -10.09
CA VAL A 65 28.17 -12.20 -9.64
C VAL A 65 28.77 -10.94 -9.03
N GLU A 66 29.46 -11.10 -7.90
CA GLU A 66 30.25 -10.05 -7.26
C GLU A 66 31.38 -9.57 -8.20
N THR A 67 31.53 -8.26 -8.34
CA THR A 67 32.56 -7.64 -9.20
C THR A 67 33.77 -7.19 -8.39
N ASN A 68 34.82 -6.75 -9.08
CA ASN A 68 36.01 -6.15 -8.46
C ASN A 68 35.99 -4.62 -8.49
N ILE A 69 34.86 -3.99 -8.79
CA ILE A 69 34.75 -2.52 -8.87
C ILE A 69 34.82 -1.94 -7.46
N THR A 70 35.73 -0.99 -7.27
CA THR A 70 35.98 -0.33 -5.98
C THR A 70 36.03 1.19 -6.07
N ASP A 71 36.17 1.74 -7.28
CA ASP A 71 36.27 3.17 -7.54
C ASP A 71 35.50 3.56 -8.81
N LEU A 72 34.58 4.53 -8.68
CA LEU A 72 33.84 5.12 -9.79
C LEU A 72 34.39 6.48 -10.21
N SER A 73 35.51 6.95 -9.63
CA SER A 73 36.06 8.29 -9.90
C SER A 73 36.38 8.54 -11.38
N GLY A 74 36.59 7.48 -12.17
CA GLY A 74 36.75 7.56 -13.62
C GLY A 74 35.49 8.08 -14.36
N LEU A 75 34.31 7.96 -13.76
CA LEU A 75 33.02 8.34 -14.35
C LEU A 75 32.64 9.80 -14.11
N ARG A 76 33.49 10.61 -13.44
CA ARG A 76 33.20 12.01 -13.05
C ARG A 76 32.76 12.93 -14.20
N GLY A 77 33.08 12.58 -15.44
CA GLY A 77 32.70 13.33 -16.63
C GLY A 77 31.23 13.15 -17.02
N LEU A 78 30.55 12.12 -16.51
CA LEU A 78 29.17 11.82 -16.85
C LEU A 78 28.19 12.82 -16.22
N THR A 79 27.37 13.44 -17.06
CA THR A 79 26.34 14.38 -16.64
C THR A 79 24.92 13.90 -16.92
N GLU A 80 24.76 12.96 -17.85
CA GLU A 80 23.46 12.51 -18.33
C GLU A 80 23.48 11.04 -18.74
N ILE A 81 22.44 10.31 -18.36
CA ILE A 81 22.12 8.97 -18.82
C ILE A 81 20.68 9.03 -19.30
N SER A 82 20.44 8.77 -20.58
CA SER A 82 19.07 8.87 -21.12
C SER A 82 18.20 7.65 -20.81
N GLY A 83 18.83 6.53 -20.42
CA GLY A 83 18.17 5.29 -20.01
C GLY A 83 18.40 4.98 -18.54
N GLU A 84 18.46 3.70 -18.20
CA GLU A 84 18.62 3.25 -16.81
C GLU A 84 20.06 3.39 -16.29
N LEU A 85 20.21 3.79 -15.03
CA LEU A 85 21.45 3.64 -14.28
C LEU A 85 21.35 2.43 -13.35
N ASN A 86 22.08 1.39 -13.67
CA ASN A 86 22.10 0.11 -12.99
C ASN A 86 23.45 -0.07 -12.25
N ILE A 87 23.44 -0.30 -10.93
CA ILE A 87 24.65 -0.49 -10.11
C ILE A 87 24.49 -1.78 -9.31
N TYR A 88 25.21 -2.83 -9.71
CA TYR A 88 24.96 -4.20 -9.28
C TYR A 88 26.20 -4.91 -8.74
N GLY A 89 26.07 -5.54 -7.57
CA GLY A 89 27.04 -6.55 -7.11
C GLY A 89 28.45 -6.03 -6.89
N ASN A 90 28.60 -4.77 -6.47
CA ASN A 90 29.89 -4.16 -6.17
C ASN A 90 30.09 -4.09 -4.64
N GLY A 91 30.20 -5.23 -3.97
CA GLY A 91 30.26 -5.32 -2.50
C GLY A 91 31.49 -4.66 -1.87
N GLN A 92 32.56 -4.42 -2.62
CA GLN A 92 33.72 -3.65 -2.16
C GLN A 92 33.63 -2.14 -2.43
N LEU A 93 32.65 -1.68 -3.24
CA LEU A 93 32.43 -0.27 -3.52
C LEU A 93 31.83 0.43 -2.30
N ARG A 94 32.52 1.46 -1.80
CA ARG A 94 32.12 2.17 -0.57
C ARG A 94 31.36 3.48 -0.79
N SER A 95 31.43 4.00 -2.00
CA SER A 95 30.86 5.30 -2.35
C SER A 95 30.53 5.33 -3.84
N LEU A 96 29.50 6.09 -4.20
CA LEU A 96 29.15 6.40 -5.58
C LEU A 96 29.93 7.59 -6.15
N GLU A 97 30.95 8.08 -5.43
CA GLU A 97 31.75 9.21 -5.88
C GLU A 97 32.35 8.97 -7.27
N GLY A 98 32.04 9.89 -8.19
CA GLY A 98 32.26 9.72 -9.62
C GLY A 98 30.98 9.83 -10.43
N LEU A 99 29.82 9.56 -9.82
CA LEU A 99 28.51 9.74 -10.45
C LEU A 99 27.89 11.13 -10.18
N HIS A 100 28.60 11.97 -9.43
CA HIS A 100 28.05 13.17 -8.81
C HIS A 100 27.70 14.30 -9.75
N ASN A 101 27.98 14.19 -11.04
CA ASN A 101 27.57 15.17 -12.04
C ASN A 101 26.34 14.75 -12.82
N ILE A 102 25.85 13.52 -12.61
CA ILE A 102 24.61 13.03 -13.22
C ILE A 102 23.44 13.84 -12.66
N ARG A 103 22.63 14.38 -13.56
CA ARG A 103 21.44 15.16 -13.23
C ARG A 103 20.14 14.40 -13.48
N HIS A 104 20.14 13.53 -14.48
CA HIS A 104 18.95 12.80 -14.90
C HIS A 104 19.32 11.37 -15.31
N ALA A 105 18.40 10.46 -15.03
CA ALA A 105 18.36 9.08 -15.50
C ALA A 105 16.89 8.70 -15.74
N GLU A 106 16.62 7.69 -16.56
CA GLU A 106 15.25 7.18 -16.74
C GLU A 106 14.74 6.52 -15.47
N SER A 107 15.56 5.65 -14.89
CA SER A 107 15.34 4.93 -13.64
C SER A 107 16.68 4.57 -13.02
N ILE A 108 16.71 4.33 -11.72
CA ILE A 108 17.94 4.03 -10.98
C ILE A 108 17.77 2.76 -10.15
N TYR A 109 18.70 1.82 -10.31
CA TYR A 109 18.73 0.57 -9.56
C TYR A 109 20.08 0.41 -8.88
N ILE A 110 20.10 0.39 -7.54
CA ILE A 110 21.30 0.19 -6.72
C ILE A 110 21.09 -1.10 -5.93
N ILE A 111 21.63 -2.21 -6.43
CA ILE A 111 21.33 -3.54 -5.90
C ILE A 111 22.59 -4.30 -5.49
N ALA A 112 22.58 -4.87 -4.29
CA ALA A 112 23.64 -5.73 -3.78
C ALA A 112 25.04 -5.08 -3.73
N ASN A 113 25.12 -3.79 -3.36
CA ASN A 113 26.40 -3.09 -3.15
C ASN A 113 26.67 -2.95 -1.65
N GLY A 114 27.10 -4.05 -1.02
CA GLY A 114 27.21 -4.18 0.44
C GLY A 114 28.17 -3.21 1.13
N GLY A 115 29.00 -2.46 0.40
CA GLY A 115 29.94 -1.49 0.97
C GLY A 115 29.46 -0.04 1.01
N ILE A 116 28.40 0.32 0.26
CA ILE A 116 27.90 1.69 0.11
C ILE A 116 27.23 2.14 1.41
N GLN A 117 27.59 3.33 1.92
CA GLN A 117 27.09 3.86 3.20
C GLN A 117 26.09 5.01 3.05
N ASP A 118 26.16 5.75 1.95
CA ASP A 118 25.30 6.87 1.59
C ASP A 118 25.22 7.00 0.06
N LEU A 119 24.43 7.96 -0.42
CA LEU A 119 24.24 8.24 -1.85
C LEU A 119 24.90 9.55 -2.28
N MET A 120 25.93 10.04 -1.57
CA MET A 120 26.53 11.36 -1.85
C MET A 120 27.11 11.50 -3.26
N GLY A 121 27.38 10.36 -3.92
CA GLY A 121 27.74 10.31 -5.33
C GLY A 121 26.59 10.65 -6.28
N LEU A 122 25.37 10.88 -5.80
CA LEU A 122 24.20 11.31 -6.59
C LEU A 122 23.73 12.73 -6.24
N ARG A 123 24.51 13.51 -5.47
CA ARG A 123 24.19 14.87 -4.97
C ARG A 123 23.75 15.95 -5.99
N ASN A 124 23.80 15.65 -7.29
CA ASN A 124 23.30 16.54 -8.34
C ASN A 124 22.16 15.94 -9.16
N LEU A 125 21.62 14.78 -8.77
CA LEU A 125 20.45 14.18 -9.38
C LEU A 125 19.24 15.08 -9.13
N GLU A 126 18.64 15.60 -10.20
CA GLU A 126 17.54 16.56 -10.18
C GLU A 126 16.18 15.86 -10.39
N GLY A 127 16.14 14.78 -11.18
CA GLY A 127 14.91 14.07 -11.49
C GLY A 127 15.09 12.76 -12.26
N LEU A 128 14.02 11.96 -12.29
CA LEU A 128 13.88 10.76 -13.12
C LEU A 128 13.01 11.04 -14.33
N THR A 129 13.38 10.54 -15.51
CA THR A 129 12.69 10.85 -16.77
C THR A 129 11.85 9.71 -17.33
N GLY A 130 11.89 8.51 -16.73
CA GLY A 130 11.13 7.35 -17.16
C GLY A 130 9.62 7.47 -16.90
N GLU A 131 8.82 6.66 -17.60
CA GLU A 131 7.36 6.64 -17.43
C GLU A 131 6.95 6.29 -16.00
N TYR A 132 7.74 5.42 -15.34
CA TYR A 132 7.47 4.93 -13.99
C TYR A 132 8.30 5.65 -12.91
N HIS A 133 9.33 6.43 -13.27
CA HIS A 133 10.18 7.14 -12.30
C HIS A 133 10.74 6.22 -11.18
N ASP A 134 11.18 5.01 -11.53
CA ASP A 134 11.61 4.00 -10.58
C ASP A 134 13.00 4.32 -9.98
N PHE A 135 13.08 4.28 -8.64
CA PHE A 135 14.31 4.27 -7.87
C PHE A 135 14.29 3.08 -6.92
N VAL A 136 15.12 2.07 -7.17
CA VAL A 136 15.18 0.86 -6.35
C VAL A 136 16.53 0.71 -5.66
N ILE A 137 16.51 0.59 -4.34
CA ILE A 137 17.67 0.32 -3.50
C ILE A 137 17.43 -1.01 -2.78
N LEU A 138 18.13 -2.06 -3.20
CA LEU A 138 17.93 -3.42 -2.68
C LEU A 138 19.25 -4.01 -2.17
N ASN A 139 19.26 -4.60 -0.97
CA ASN A 139 20.41 -5.35 -0.46
C ASN A 139 21.71 -4.55 -0.35
N ASN A 140 21.65 -3.28 0.04
CA ASN A 140 22.83 -2.46 0.35
C ASN A 140 23.02 -2.41 1.87
N TYR A 141 23.51 -3.51 2.44
CA TYR A 141 23.49 -3.74 3.89
C TYR A 141 24.29 -2.72 4.73
N ALA A 142 25.19 -1.94 4.14
CA ALA A 142 25.93 -0.88 4.84
C ALA A 142 25.30 0.51 4.70
N LEU A 143 24.27 0.68 3.87
CA LEU A 143 23.62 1.97 3.61
C LEU A 143 22.90 2.45 4.86
N LYS A 144 23.20 3.66 5.32
CA LYS A 144 22.66 4.22 6.57
C LYS A 144 21.62 5.30 6.38
N ASN A 145 21.72 6.03 5.28
CA ASN A 145 20.84 7.14 4.93
C ASN A 145 20.80 7.33 3.40
N LEU A 146 19.97 8.26 2.94
CA LEU A 146 19.81 8.59 1.52
C LEU A 146 20.43 9.95 1.16
N ASN A 147 21.37 10.44 1.99
CA ASN A 147 22.08 11.70 1.74
C ASN A 147 22.74 11.66 0.36
N GLY A 148 22.64 12.76 -0.36
CA GLY A 148 22.94 12.85 -1.79
C GLY A 148 21.68 12.89 -2.67
N LEU A 149 20.48 12.66 -2.14
CA LEU A 149 19.23 12.82 -2.90
C LEU A 149 18.55 14.18 -2.70
N GLU A 150 19.19 15.13 -2.02
CA GLU A 150 18.56 16.39 -1.60
C GLU A 150 18.10 17.28 -2.77
N LYS A 151 18.56 17.01 -3.99
CA LYS A 151 18.13 17.74 -5.21
C LYS A 151 17.08 17.00 -6.03
N LEU A 152 16.73 15.78 -5.64
CA LEU A 152 15.74 14.99 -6.35
C LEU A 152 14.36 15.60 -6.09
N THR A 153 13.68 15.96 -7.17
CA THR A 153 12.35 16.59 -7.16
C THR A 153 11.38 15.86 -8.09
N GLY A 154 10.11 16.25 -8.11
CA GLY A 154 9.09 15.64 -8.97
C GLY A 154 8.48 14.37 -8.39
N THR A 155 8.10 13.45 -9.29
CA THR A 155 7.50 12.17 -8.93
C THR A 155 8.56 11.07 -8.86
N VAL A 156 8.54 10.28 -7.78
CA VAL A 156 9.48 9.17 -7.57
C VAL A 156 8.72 7.95 -7.03
N MET A 157 8.97 6.79 -7.63
CA MET A 157 8.59 5.48 -7.09
C MET A 157 9.81 4.88 -6.41
N LEU A 158 9.89 4.98 -5.08
CA LEU A 158 11.07 4.60 -4.30
C LEU A 158 10.85 3.26 -3.59
N GLY A 159 11.60 2.24 -4.01
CA GLY A 159 11.66 0.93 -3.37
C GLY A 159 12.92 0.77 -2.51
N LEU A 160 12.75 0.59 -1.20
CA LEU A 160 13.80 0.35 -0.21
C LEU A 160 13.66 -1.06 0.36
N ASN A 161 14.45 -1.99 -0.15
CA ASN A 161 14.29 -3.40 0.14
C ASN A 161 15.55 -3.98 0.79
N GLU A 162 15.41 -4.68 1.92
CA GLU A 162 16.47 -5.45 2.57
C GLU A 162 17.75 -4.63 2.88
N ASN A 163 17.61 -3.32 3.14
CA ASN A 163 18.72 -2.46 3.55
C ASN A 163 18.84 -2.45 5.08
N ALA A 164 19.44 -3.51 5.62
CA ALA A 164 19.41 -3.81 7.06
C ALA A 164 19.97 -2.71 7.98
N SER A 165 20.89 -1.86 7.48
CA SER A 165 21.48 -0.75 8.26
C SER A 165 20.85 0.61 7.98
N LEU A 166 19.79 0.69 7.17
CA LEU A 166 19.17 1.96 6.80
C LEU A 166 18.40 2.52 8.00
N GLU A 167 18.92 3.59 8.59
CA GLU A 167 18.40 4.20 9.82
C GLU A 167 17.56 5.46 9.52
N SER A 168 17.85 6.16 8.43
CA SER A 168 17.26 7.47 8.12
C SER A 168 16.87 7.61 6.65
N LEU A 169 15.83 8.42 6.41
CA LEU A 169 15.38 8.86 5.09
C LEU A 169 15.83 10.29 4.75
N GLU A 170 16.81 10.83 5.48
CA GLU A 170 17.46 12.11 5.13
C GLU A 170 17.93 12.06 3.67
N GLY A 171 17.68 13.14 2.93
CA GLY A 171 17.88 13.24 1.49
C GLY A 171 16.58 13.28 0.68
N LEU A 172 15.42 12.93 1.25
CA LEU A 172 14.13 12.89 0.53
C LEU A 172 13.27 14.16 0.69
N GLU A 173 13.82 15.23 1.26
CA GLU A 173 13.04 16.39 1.74
C GLU A 173 12.38 17.24 0.65
N ASN A 174 12.82 17.08 -0.61
CA ASN A 174 12.40 17.92 -1.74
C ASN A 174 11.64 17.16 -2.83
N ILE A 175 11.22 15.92 -2.57
CA ILE A 175 10.40 15.16 -3.51
C ILE A 175 8.95 15.66 -3.43
N ASP A 176 8.34 15.96 -4.58
CA ASP A 176 6.98 16.49 -4.64
C ASP A 176 5.95 15.36 -4.45
N ASN A 177 6.10 14.25 -5.18
CA ASN A 177 5.17 13.12 -5.16
C ASN A 177 5.94 11.82 -4.96
N LEU A 178 5.66 11.10 -3.87
CA LEU A 178 6.41 9.90 -3.50
C LEU A 178 5.48 8.69 -3.34
N GLU A 179 5.77 7.64 -4.09
CA GLU A 179 5.32 6.28 -3.77
C GLU A 179 6.46 5.56 -3.06
N LEU A 180 6.31 5.35 -1.76
CA LEU A 180 7.34 4.78 -0.90
C LEU A 180 7.00 3.34 -0.55
N SER A 181 7.85 2.41 -0.97
CA SER A 181 7.82 1.01 -0.56
C SER A 181 9.05 0.69 0.30
N ILE A 182 8.83 0.29 1.54
CA ILE A 182 9.88 -0.15 2.47
C ILE A 182 9.64 -1.62 2.80
N LEU A 183 10.56 -2.50 2.42
CA LEU A 183 10.51 -3.92 2.74
C LEU A 183 11.75 -4.31 3.53
N GLN A 184 11.58 -4.89 4.73
CA GLN A 184 12.68 -5.46 5.52
C GLN A 184 13.84 -4.44 5.76
N CYS A 185 13.49 -3.18 6.04
CA CYS A 185 14.43 -2.16 6.53
C CYS A 185 14.13 -1.89 8.01
N PRO A 186 14.69 -2.67 8.95
CA PRO A 186 14.20 -2.75 10.31
C PRO A 186 14.59 -1.57 11.20
N LEU A 187 15.56 -0.73 10.80
CA LEU A 187 16.12 0.33 11.64
C LEU A 187 15.53 1.73 11.39
N ILE A 188 14.71 1.92 10.35
CA ILE A 188 14.05 3.21 10.10
C ILE A 188 13.06 3.46 11.24
N SER A 189 13.35 4.46 12.08
CA SER A 189 12.52 4.78 13.26
C SER A 189 11.70 6.07 13.09
N SER A 190 11.91 6.81 12.02
CA SER A 190 11.19 8.06 11.75
C SER A 190 11.06 8.30 10.24
N LEU A 191 9.96 8.94 9.86
CA LEU A 191 9.69 9.40 8.50
C LEU A 191 9.66 10.93 8.41
N ALA A 192 10.17 11.64 9.42
CA ALA A 192 10.19 13.10 9.46
C ALA A 192 10.77 13.81 8.22
N PRO A 193 11.80 13.25 7.52
CA PRO A 193 12.28 13.84 6.26
C PRO A 193 11.21 13.99 5.17
N LEU A 194 10.09 13.26 5.27
CA LEU A 194 9.00 13.30 4.30
C LEU A 194 7.97 14.42 4.56
N ALA A 195 8.20 15.29 5.55
CA ALA A 195 7.22 16.28 6.00
C ALA A 195 6.77 17.28 4.92
N ASN A 196 7.57 17.49 3.87
CA ASN A 196 7.27 18.45 2.79
C ASN A 196 6.80 17.80 1.49
N VAL A 197 6.68 16.47 1.44
CA VAL A 197 6.14 15.77 0.26
C VAL A 197 4.69 16.21 0.07
N GLU A 198 4.27 16.58 -1.15
CA GLU A 198 2.91 17.02 -1.43
C GLU A 198 1.92 15.85 -1.43
N SER A 199 2.29 14.75 -2.09
CA SER A 199 1.47 13.53 -2.20
C SER A 199 2.30 12.30 -1.84
N LEU A 200 1.80 11.48 -0.93
CA LEU A 200 2.57 10.35 -0.38
C LEU A 200 1.71 9.07 -0.32
N SER A 201 2.16 8.03 -1.02
CA SER A 201 1.67 6.66 -0.87
C SER A 201 2.69 5.86 -0.06
N ILE A 202 2.23 5.16 0.99
CA ILE A 202 3.11 4.47 1.95
C ILE A 202 2.79 2.98 1.97
N SER A 203 3.78 2.16 1.64
CA SER A 203 3.79 0.72 1.88
C SER A 203 5.02 0.34 2.72
N ILE A 204 4.82 -0.15 3.94
CA ILE A 204 5.91 -0.55 4.85
C ILE A 204 5.64 -1.98 5.32
N ASN A 205 6.58 -2.89 5.06
CA ASN A 205 6.51 -4.28 5.48
C ASN A 205 7.78 -4.72 6.22
N GLY A 206 7.62 -5.20 7.45
CA GLY A 206 8.72 -5.78 8.23
C GLY A 206 9.67 -4.72 8.80
N ASN A 207 9.13 -3.59 9.26
CA ASN A 207 9.89 -2.58 9.99
C ASN A 207 9.67 -2.74 11.50
N SER A 208 10.71 -3.06 12.26
CA SER A 208 10.61 -3.32 13.70
C SER A 208 10.96 -2.11 14.59
N SER A 209 11.26 -0.94 14.03
CA SER A 209 11.72 0.25 14.81
C SER A 209 10.78 1.45 14.73
N LEU A 210 9.92 1.52 13.71
CA LEU A 210 8.95 2.59 13.55
C LEU A 210 7.85 2.46 14.61
N THR A 211 7.75 3.46 15.47
CA THR A 211 6.74 3.47 16.56
C THR A 211 5.54 4.36 16.26
N SER A 212 5.71 5.35 15.39
CA SER A 212 4.68 6.30 14.94
C SER A 212 5.13 7.03 13.67
N PHE A 213 4.27 7.88 13.12
CA PHE A 213 4.54 8.76 11.98
C PHE A 213 4.90 10.19 12.41
N GLN A 214 5.19 10.40 13.70
CA GLN A 214 5.48 11.71 14.23
C GLN A 214 6.64 12.35 13.48
N GLY A 215 6.46 13.61 13.10
CA GLY A 215 7.43 14.37 12.31
C GLY A 215 7.01 14.56 10.85
N ILE A 216 6.16 13.70 10.28
CA ILE A 216 5.53 13.97 8.96
C ILE A 216 4.56 15.16 9.08
N GLY A 217 3.65 15.10 10.05
CA GLY A 217 2.69 16.17 10.32
C GLY A 217 1.62 16.32 9.22
N ASN A 218 1.14 17.54 9.03
CA ASN A 218 0.02 17.84 8.12
C ASN A 218 0.46 18.17 6.68
N GLY A 219 1.72 17.94 6.33
CA GLY A 219 2.27 18.33 5.03
C GLY A 219 1.71 17.47 3.89
N PRO A 220 1.97 16.15 3.88
CA PRO A 220 1.57 15.30 2.76
C PRO A 220 0.09 14.94 2.74
N ASN A 221 -0.48 14.96 1.54
CA ASN A 221 -1.73 14.28 1.27
C ASN A 221 -1.47 12.78 1.12
N ILE A 222 -1.85 11.99 2.12
CA ILE A 222 -1.65 10.53 2.09
C ILE A 222 -2.69 9.87 1.19
N THR A 223 -2.22 9.23 0.11
CA THR A 223 -3.10 8.58 -0.86
C THR A 223 -3.36 7.12 -0.53
N ASN A 224 -2.40 6.40 0.05
CA ASN A 224 -2.55 4.99 0.42
C ASN A 224 -1.73 4.68 1.67
N ILE A 225 -2.26 3.81 2.52
CA ILE A 225 -1.60 3.33 3.74
C ILE A 225 -1.60 1.81 3.71
N GLU A 226 -0.43 1.20 3.60
CA GLU A 226 -0.20 -0.24 3.76
C GLU A 226 0.92 -0.47 4.78
N LEU A 227 0.55 -0.95 5.97
CA LEU A 227 1.49 -1.17 7.07
C LEU A 227 1.39 -2.63 7.50
N LYS A 228 2.45 -3.38 7.23
CA LYS A 228 2.53 -4.82 7.48
C LYS A 228 3.70 -5.14 8.38
N ASN A 229 3.48 -5.99 9.39
CA ASN A 229 4.52 -6.47 10.29
C ASN A 229 5.36 -5.33 10.90
N CYS A 230 4.75 -4.18 11.16
CA CYS A 230 5.39 -3.06 11.84
C CYS A 230 5.24 -3.23 13.36
N THR A 231 5.92 -4.24 13.91
CA THR A 231 5.61 -4.80 15.25
C THR A 231 5.83 -3.84 16.41
N SER A 232 6.59 -2.76 16.23
CA SER A 232 6.79 -1.69 17.23
C SER A 232 5.87 -0.49 17.03
N LEU A 233 5.05 -0.47 15.99
CA LEU A 233 4.13 0.63 15.68
C LEU A 233 3.01 0.65 16.73
N ILE A 234 2.91 1.75 17.48
CA ILE A 234 1.93 1.90 18.58
C ILE A 234 0.78 2.84 18.17
N SER A 235 1.05 3.83 17.32
CA SER A 235 0.07 4.80 16.86
C SER A 235 0.33 5.26 15.43
N LEU A 236 -0.69 5.87 14.80
CA LEU A 236 -0.59 6.52 13.48
C LEU A 236 -0.44 8.04 13.60
N GLN A 237 -0.12 8.56 14.80
CA GLN A 237 0.08 9.98 15.02
C GLN A 237 1.18 10.50 14.10
N GLY A 238 0.98 11.68 13.53
CA GLY A 238 1.78 12.24 12.43
C GLY A 238 1.13 12.13 11.05
N LEU A 239 0.04 11.38 10.89
CA LEU A 239 -0.73 11.28 9.64
C LEU A 239 -1.96 12.21 9.59
N GLU A 240 -2.04 13.21 10.47
CA GLU A 240 -3.22 14.06 10.65
C GLU A 240 -3.61 14.90 9.43
N GLY A 241 -2.71 15.09 8.46
CA GLY A 241 -3.01 15.79 7.20
C GLY A 241 -3.96 15.05 6.26
N SER A 242 -4.17 13.75 6.49
CA SER A 242 -4.91 12.87 5.58
C SER A 242 -6.42 13.15 5.63
N VAL A 243 -7.02 13.53 4.51
CA VAL A 243 -8.48 13.77 4.40
C VAL A 243 -9.17 12.66 3.61
N SER A 244 -8.57 12.23 2.50
CA SER A 244 -9.07 11.18 1.63
C SER A 244 -7.96 10.19 1.36
N VAL A 245 -8.21 8.91 1.63
CA VAL A 245 -7.26 7.82 1.40
C VAL A 245 -7.90 6.82 0.42
N GLY A 246 -7.10 6.24 -0.45
CA GLY A 246 -7.52 5.14 -1.33
C GLY A 246 -7.82 3.89 -0.51
N THR A 247 -6.79 3.29 0.09
CA THR A 247 -6.91 2.07 0.91
C THR A 247 -6.15 2.23 2.22
N ILE A 248 -6.70 1.66 3.30
CA ILE A 248 -6.02 1.48 4.58
C ILE A 248 -5.84 -0.03 4.81
N THR A 249 -4.60 -0.51 4.83
CA THR A 249 -4.24 -1.90 5.12
C THR A 249 -3.30 -1.96 6.31
N LEU A 250 -3.71 -2.65 7.37
CA LEU A 250 -2.96 -2.89 8.59
C LEU A 250 -2.90 -4.40 8.82
N GLU A 251 -1.71 -4.99 8.80
CA GLU A 251 -1.52 -6.43 8.93
C GLU A 251 -0.38 -6.75 9.90
N GLY A 252 -0.60 -7.58 10.92
CA GLY A 252 0.48 -8.02 11.82
C GLY A 252 1.14 -6.91 12.65
N ASN A 253 0.46 -5.78 12.84
CA ASN A 253 0.95 -4.66 13.65
C ASN A 253 0.61 -4.89 15.13
N THR A 254 1.35 -5.80 15.76
CA THR A 254 1.01 -6.39 17.06
C THR A 254 0.97 -5.42 18.24
N SER A 255 1.60 -4.25 18.13
CA SER A 255 1.63 -3.22 19.18
C SER A 255 0.71 -2.04 18.92
N LEU A 256 0.02 -2.00 17.77
CA LEU A 256 -0.81 -0.87 17.37
C LEU A 256 -2.08 -0.84 18.23
N THR A 257 -2.23 0.18 19.08
CA THR A 257 -3.37 0.26 20.01
C THR A 257 -4.49 1.17 19.53
N SER A 258 -4.21 2.09 18.61
CA SER A 258 -5.21 3.06 18.13
C SER A 258 -4.90 3.58 16.72
N LEU A 259 -5.94 4.00 16.01
CA LEU A 259 -5.82 4.71 14.73
C LEU A 259 -5.73 6.24 14.89
N GLN A 260 -5.38 6.74 16.08
CA GLN A 260 -5.12 8.17 16.27
C GLN A 260 -4.07 8.65 15.27
N GLY A 261 -4.31 9.81 14.67
CA GLY A 261 -3.59 10.28 13.49
C GLY A 261 -4.47 10.26 12.24
N LEU A 262 -5.47 9.37 12.15
CA LEU A 262 -6.41 9.32 11.02
C LEU A 262 -7.73 10.09 11.28
N GLY A 263 -7.75 10.96 12.29
CA GLY A 263 -8.92 11.74 12.73
C GLY A 263 -9.62 12.58 11.66
N ASN A 264 -8.87 12.99 10.65
CA ASN A 264 -9.36 13.84 9.56
C ASN A 264 -9.77 13.04 8.31
N VAL A 265 -9.54 11.72 8.30
CA VAL A 265 -9.91 10.85 7.19
C VAL A 265 -11.43 10.68 7.17
N ASN A 266 -12.07 11.26 6.16
CA ASN A 266 -13.52 11.21 5.97
C ASN A 266 -13.96 10.43 4.73
N THR A 267 -13.01 10.08 3.85
CA THR A 267 -13.24 9.31 2.63
C THR A 267 -12.20 8.21 2.50
N VAL A 268 -12.67 6.97 2.28
CA VAL A 268 -11.83 5.83 1.91
C VAL A 268 -12.36 5.25 0.60
N GLU A 269 -11.64 5.43 -0.50
CA GLU A 269 -12.14 5.13 -1.86
C GLU A 269 -12.37 3.64 -2.09
N TYR A 270 -11.45 2.80 -1.61
CA TYR A 270 -11.46 1.36 -1.84
C TYR A 270 -11.86 0.59 -0.60
N GLY A 271 -11.08 0.63 0.48
CA GLY A 271 -11.39 -0.22 1.62
C GLY A 271 -10.46 -0.13 2.79
N ILE A 272 -10.89 -0.79 3.86
CA ILE A 272 -10.17 -0.91 5.11
C ILE A 272 -9.93 -2.40 5.37
N SER A 273 -8.68 -2.78 5.61
CA SER A 273 -8.29 -4.11 6.02
C SER A 273 -7.45 -4.04 7.28
N ILE A 274 -7.94 -4.64 8.35
CA ILE A 274 -7.29 -4.75 9.66
C ILE A 274 -7.19 -6.24 9.97
N ILE A 275 -5.97 -6.78 9.94
CA ILE A 275 -5.70 -8.21 10.08
C ILE A 275 -4.57 -8.37 11.11
N ASP A 276 -4.71 -9.31 12.03
CA ASP A 276 -3.66 -9.63 13.01
C ASP A 276 -3.15 -8.39 13.78
N CYS A 277 -4.08 -7.53 14.21
CA CYS A 277 -3.80 -6.33 15.01
C CYS A 277 -4.36 -6.51 16.44
N PRO A 278 -3.85 -7.48 17.23
CA PRO A 278 -4.47 -7.93 18.47
C PRO A 278 -4.50 -6.88 19.60
N ALA A 279 -3.69 -5.82 19.52
CA ALA A 279 -3.67 -4.74 20.49
C ALA A 279 -4.59 -3.57 20.15
N LEU A 280 -5.19 -3.55 18.95
CA LEU A 280 -5.99 -2.42 18.47
C LEU A 280 -7.35 -2.41 19.19
N THR A 281 -7.57 -1.41 20.05
CA THR A 281 -8.77 -1.39 20.90
C THR A 281 -9.95 -0.64 20.28
N SER A 282 -9.68 0.25 19.32
CA SER A 282 -10.72 1.10 18.72
C SER A 282 -10.29 1.63 17.34
N ILE A 283 -11.28 1.74 16.45
CA ILE A 283 -11.16 2.40 15.14
C ILE A 283 -11.91 3.74 15.08
N GLN A 284 -12.44 4.24 16.21
CA GLN A 284 -13.26 5.47 16.30
C GLN A 284 -12.55 6.75 15.86
N ALA A 285 -11.22 6.72 15.73
CA ALA A 285 -10.49 7.82 15.12
C ALA A 285 -10.89 8.02 13.64
N LEU A 286 -11.40 6.99 12.97
CA LEU A 286 -11.96 7.11 11.63
C LEU A 286 -13.31 7.84 11.70
N ASN A 287 -13.61 8.64 10.68
CA ASN A 287 -14.92 9.27 10.51
C ASN A 287 -15.34 9.13 9.03
N VAL A 288 -15.29 7.89 8.54
CA VAL A 288 -15.41 7.63 7.10
C VAL A 288 -16.87 7.66 6.71
N SER A 289 -17.15 8.34 5.60
CA SER A 289 -18.50 8.49 5.05
C SER A 289 -18.58 8.12 3.57
N GLY A 290 -19.78 7.77 3.12
CA GLY A 290 -20.06 7.48 1.72
C GLY A 290 -19.95 5.99 1.39
N ASN A 291 -19.26 5.68 0.29
CA ASN A 291 -19.22 4.33 -0.28
C ASN A 291 -17.82 3.75 -0.15
N MET A 292 -17.76 2.45 0.14
CA MET A 292 -16.51 1.69 0.24
C MET A 292 -16.66 0.37 -0.53
N ARG A 293 -15.57 -0.26 -0.96
CA ARG A 293 -15.63 -1.60 -1.56
C ARG A 293 -15.53 -2.69 -0.50
N PHE A 294 -14.64 -2.55 0.47
CA PHE A 294 -14.48 -3.61 1.47
C PHE A 294 -14.12 -3.12 2.86
N LEU A 295 -14.59 -3.88 3.85
CA LEU A 295 -14.16 -3.84 5.23
C LEU A 295 -13.72 -5.26 5.61
N LYS A 296 -12.47 -5.42 6.05
CA LYS A 296 -11.96 -6.67 6.62
C LYS A 296 -11.44 -6.40 8.01
N VAL A 297 -11.95 -7.12 8.99
CA VAL A 297 -11.51 -7.07 10.38
C VAL A 297 -11.32 -8.51 10.84
N ILE A 298 -10.06 -8.95 10.90
CA ILE A 298 -9.71 -10.35 11.15
C ILE A 298 -8.67 -10.43 12.27
N ASN A 299 -8.87 -11.34 13.24
CA ASN A 299 -7.89 -11.62 14.30
C ASN A 299 -7.39 -10.35 15.02
N SER A 300 -8.31 -9.43 15.30
CA SER A 300 -8.04 -8.14 15.96
C SER A 300 -8.75 -8.11 17.31
N ASP A 301 -8.35 -9.05 18.16
CA ASP A 301 -9.10 -9.46 19.35
C ASP A 301 -9.40 -8.34 20.36
N ALA A 302 -8.60 -7.28 20.48
CA ALA A 302 -8.89 -6.20 21.42
C ALA A 302 -9.98 -5.22 20.94
N LEU A 303 -10.41 -5.31 19.68
CA LEU A 303 -11.44 -4.43 19.13
C LEU A 303 -12.82 -4.84 19.66
N VAL A 304 -13.59 -3.87 20.16
CA VAL A 304 -14.89 -4.11 20.82
C VAL A 304 -16.11 -3.72 19.98
N SER A 305 -15.94 -2.75 19.08
CA SER A 305 -16.98 -2.23 18.17
C SER A 305 -16.34 -1.70 16.89
N LEU A 306 -17.17 -1.26 15.94
CA LEU A 306 -16.76 -0.67 14.67
C LEU A 306 -17.08 0.84 14.61
N GLU A 307 -17.19 1.48 15.77
CA GLU A 307 -17.42 2.93 15.87
C GLU A 307 -16.38 3.70 15.05
N GLY A 308 -16.81 4.76 14.37
CA GLY A 308 -16.04 5.50 13.37
C GLY A 308 -16.39 5.17 11.90
N LEU A 309 -17.26 4.17 11.68
CA LEU A 309 -17.78 3.79 10.36
C LEU A 309 -19.24 4.19 10.13
N GLU A 310 -19.83 5.00 11.01
CA GLU A 310 -21.26 5.35 10.99
C GLU A 310 -21.66 6.09 9.71
N GLY A 311 -20.73 6.75 9.03
CA GLY A 311 -21.00 7.48 7.80
C GLY A 311 -21.14 6.60 6.55
N ILE A 312 -20.83 5.29 6.63
CA ILE A 312 -20.85 4.40 5.47
C ILE A 312 -22.28 4.04 5.09
N ILE A 313 -22.61 4.23 3.81
CA ILE A 313 -23.95 3.98 3.25
C ILE A 313 -23.96 2.73 2.36
N GLN A 314 -22.91 2.51 1.57
CA GLN A 314 -22.80 1.34 0.70
C GLN A 314 -21.42 0.71 0.87
N ILE A 315 -21.39 -0.61 0.99
CA ILE A 315 -20.15 -1.36 1.08
C ILE A 315 -20.24 -2.72 0.40
N ASP A 316 -19.41 -2.98 -0.62
CA ASP A 316 -19.58 -4.22 -1.40
C ASP A 316 -19.30 -5.49 -0.57
N ALA A 317 -18.29 -5.49 0.30
CA ALA A 317 -17.92 -6.66 1.09
C ALA A 317 -17.57 -6.33 2.54
N ILE A 318 -18.14 -7.07 3.49
CA ILE A 318 -17.78 -7.03 4.90
C ILE A 318 -17.32 -8.42 5.33
N GLU A 319 -16.10 -8.52 5.87
CA GLU A 319 -15.53 -9.71 6.50
C GLU A 319 -15.12 -9.38 7.94
N ILE A 320 -15.83 -9.93 8.92
CA ILE A 320 -15.52 -9.77 10.35
C ILE A 320 -15.31 -11.16 10.93
N LYS A 321 -14.04 -11.54 11.13
CA LYS A 321 -13.69 -12.92 11.50
C LYS A 321 -12.71 -13.04 12.66
N HIS A 322 -12.87 -14.05 13.50
CA HIS A 322 -11.91 -14.37 14.56
C HIS A 322 -11.63 -13.16 15.46
N ASN A 323 -12.65 -12.38 15.85
CA ASN A 323 -12.48 -11.26 16.79
C ASN A 323 -13.18 -11.57 18.11
N ASN A 324 -12.40 -11.88 19.13
CA ASN A 324 -12.90 -12.43 20.38
C ASN A 324 -13.49 -11.41 21.37
N ASN A 325 -13.42 -10.10 21.12
CA ASN A 325 -14.05 -9.09 21.99
C ASN A 325 -15.04 -8.16 21.29
N ILE A 326 -15.32 -8.34 19.99
CA ILE A 326 -16.39 -7.60 19.33
C ILE A 326 -17.72 -8.04 19.96
N VAL A 327 -18.44 -7.12 20.60
CA VAL A 327 -19.71 -7.40 21.28
C VAL A 327 -20.92 -6.99 20.45
N SER A 328 -20.75 -6.01 19.56
CA SER A 328 -21.77 -5.50 18.65
C SER A 328 -21.12 -5.02 17.35
N LEU A 329 -21.94 -4.83 16.32
CA LEU A 329 -21.53 -4.19 15.05
C LEU A 329 -21.80 -2.68 15.03
N GLU A 330 -21.80 -2.04 16.20
CA GLU A 330 -21.97 -0.59 16.32
C GLU A 330 -20.94 0.12 15.43
N GLY A 331 -21.41 1.02 14.57
CA GLY A 331 -20.67 1.62 13.47
C GLY A 331 -21.27 1.31 12.10
N LEU A 332 -22.01 0.21 11.94
CA LEU A 332 -22.56 -0.22 10.64
C LEU A 332 -24.04 0.16 10.41
N GLN A 333 -24.66 0.96 11.29
CA GLN A 333 -26.11 1.20 11.35
C GLN A 333 -26.69 1.81 10.07
N ASN A 334 -25.87 2.57 9.34
CA ASN A 334 -26.29 3.29 8.16
C ASN A 334 -25.96 2.56 6.85
N VAL A 335 -25.36 1.36 6.92
CA VAL A 335 -25.09 0.55 5.74
C VAL A 335 -26.41 0.06 5.15
N GLN A 336 -26.70 0.48 3.92
CA GLN A 336 -27.95 0.20 3.21
C GLN A 336 -27.84 -0.95 2.21
N SER A 337 -26.67 -1.15 1.61
CA SER A 337 -26.46 -2.21 0.62
C SER A 337 -25.08 -2.83 0.70
N ILE A 338 -25.04 -4.15 0.49
CA ILE A 338 -23.82 -4.97 0.49
C ILE A 338 -23.85 -6.04 -0.58
N ASN A 339 -22.74 -6.57 -1.05
CA ASN A 339 -22.75 -7.78 -1.91
C ASN A 339 -22.40 -9.04 -1.11
N TYR A 340 -21.51 -8.90 -0.14
CA TYR A 340 -20.94 -9.98 0.65
C TYR A 340 -20.90 -9.59 2.12
N LEU A 341 -21.42 -10.46 2.99
CA LEU A 341 -21.30 -10.36 4.43
C LEU A 341 -20.81 -11.69 4.98
N GLU A 342 -19.72 -11.64 5.74
CA GLU A 342 -19.26 -12.76 6.53
C GLU A 342 -18.95 -12.31 7.95
N ILE A 343 -19.71 -12.83 8.90
CA ILE A 343 -19.53 -12.65 10.33
C ILE A 343 -19.25 -14.03 10.91
N ASN A 344 -17.97 -14.33 11.14
CA ASN A 344 -17.55 -15.67 11.49
C ASN A 344 -16.63 -15.71 12.71
N ASP A 345 -16.87 -16.61 13.65
CA ASP A 345 -15.95 -16.82 14.78
C ASP A 345 -15.71 -15.53 15.59
N ASN A 346 -16.79 -14.84 15.96
CA ASN A 346 -16.76 -13.70 16.88
C ASN A 346 -17.51 -14.10 18.16
N SER A 347 -16.81 -14.84 19.02
CA SER A 347 -17.41 -15.58 20.15
C SER A 347 -18.20 -14.70 21.13
N THR A 348 -17.85 -13.42 21.28
CA THR A 348 -18.53 -12.45 22.16
C THR A 348 -19.61 -11.63 21.50
N LEU A 349 -19.82 -11.76 20.18
CA LEU A 349 -20.80 -10.96 19.45
C LEU A 349 -22.21 -11.33 19.91
N VAL A 350 -22.90 -10.41 20.60
CA VAL A 350 -24.23 -10.66 21.16
C VAL A 350 -25.35 -10.25 20.20
N THR A 351 -25.10 -9.23 19.37
CA THR A 351 -26.13 -8.61 18.52
C THR A 351 -25.56 -8.14 17.18
N ILE A 352 -26.38 -8.26 16.13
CA ILE A 352 -26.15 -7.68 14.80
C ILE A 352 -27.20 -6.60 14.46
N GLU A 353 -27.92 -6.05 15.45
CA GLU A 353 -29.00 -5.08 15.23
C GLU A 353 -28.56 -3.84 14.45
N HIS A 354 -27.28 -3.50 14.56
CA HIS A 354 -26.62 -2.44 13.82
C HIS A 354 -26.53 -2.72 12.31
N LEU A 355 -27.05 -3.83 11.81
CA LEU A 355 -27.29 -4.05 10.38
C LEU A 355 -28.69 -3.63 9.93
N SER A 356 -29.54 -3.05 10.81
CA SER A 356 -30.94 -2.73 10.50
C SER A 356 -31.14 -1.77 9.32
N GLY A 357 -30.10 -1.02 8.94
CA GLY A 357 -30.11 -0.17 7.75
C GLY A 357 -30.10 -0.97 6.44
N LEU A 358 -29.71 -2.25 6.48
CA LEU A 358 -29.48 -3.08 5.32
C LEU A 358 -30.80 -3.43 4.63
N THR A 359 -30.88 -3.16 3.32
CA THR A 359 -32.12 -3.33 2.53
C THR A 359 -31.95 -4.18 1.29
N ASP A 360 -30.80 -4.09 0.62
CA ASP A 360 -30.60 -4.76 -0.67
C ASP A 360 -29.16 -5.26 -0.83
N PHE A 361 -28.95 -6.15 -1.80
CA PHE A 361 -27.62 -6.41 -2.30
C PHE A 361 -27.14 -5.25 -3.17
N SER A 362 -25.85 -4.88 -3.11
CA SER A 362 -25.29 -3.84 -3.99
C SER A 362 -25.38 -4.28 -5.46
N ALA A 363 -25.97 -3.44 -6.32
CA ALA A 363 -26.06 -3.74 -7.76
C ALA A 363 -24.66 -3.64 -8.42
N ASN A 364 -24.23 -4.71 -9.10
CA ASN A 364 -23.00 -4.76 -9.90
C ASN A 364 -21.71 -4.36 -9.15
N SER A 365 -21.35 -5.06 -8.07
CA SER A 365 -19.98 -4.95 -7.56
C SER A 365 -19.02 -5.75 -8.45
N PRO A 366 -17.98 -5.13 -9.04
CA PRO A 366 -16.94 -5.82 -9.79
C PRO A 366 -15.98 -6.60 -8.87
N TYR A 367 -16.14 -6.52 -7.55
CA TYR A 367 -15.17 -7.03 -6.58
C TYR A 367 -15.88 -7.80 -5.46
N THR A 368 -15.95 -9.14 -5.59
CA THR A 368 -16.13 -10.02 -4.43
C THR A 368 -14.87 -10.83 -4.24
N PRO A 369 -14.24 -10.81 -3.05
CA PRO A 369 -13.26 -11.82 -2.70
C PRO A 369 -13.87 -13.21 -3.01
N ASN A 370 -13.24 -13.96 -3.90
CA ASN A 370 -13.62 -15.32 -4.29
C ASN A 370 -14.90 -15.51 -5.17
N ASN A 371 -15.35 -14.49 -5.92
CA ASN A 371 -16.53 -14.60 -6.83
C ASN A 371 -17.86 -14.95 -6.13
N TYR A 372 -17.96 -14.82 -4.81
CA TYR A 372 -19.21 -15.07 -4.07
C TYR A 372 -20.09 -13.82 -4.09
N ASN A 373 -20.81 -13.60 -5.19
CA ASN A 373 -21.83 -12.56 -5.24
C ASN A 373 -23.03 -12.94 -4.37
N ARG A 374 -23.61 -11.95 -3.69
CA ARG A 374 -24.87 -12.04 -2.93
C ARG A 374 -24.87 -13.10 -1.83
N LYS A 375 -23.90 -13.05 -0.92
CA LYS A 375 -23.78 -14.01 0.17
C LYS A 375 -23.83 -13.35 1.54
N ILE A 376 -24.63 -13.92 2.44
CA ILE A 376 -24.58 -13.67 3.88
C ILE A 376 -24.15 -14.97 4.55
N TYR A 377 -23.09 -14.91 5.33
CA TYR A 377 -22.61 -15.99 6.18
C TYR A 377 -22.49 -15.50 7.62
N ILE A 378 -23.20 -16.16 8.53
CA ILE A 378 -23.16 -15.89 9.97
C ILE A 378 -22.91 -17.21 10.68
N GLY A 379 -21.72 -17.41 11.23
CA GLY A 379 -21.46 -18.66 11.93
C GLY A 379 -20.36 -18.63 12.95
N TYR A 380 -20.40 -19.57 13.89
CA TYR A 380 -19.44 -19.62 15.00
C TYR A 380 -19.46 -18.34 15.87
N ASN A 381 -20.60 -17.65 15.97
CA ASN A 381 -20.78 -16.51 16.87
C ASN A 381 -21.53 -16.98 18.12
N ASP A 382 -20.81 -17.59 19.06
CA ASP A 382 -21.42 -18.37 20.15
C ASP A 382 -22.36 -17.59 21.06
N SER A 383 -22.14 -16.27 21.22
CA SER A 383 -22.98 -15.40 22.04
C SER A 383 -24.17 -14.77 21.30
N LEU A 384 -24.28 -14.94 19.99
CA LEU A 384 -25.32 -14.30 19.17
C LEU A 384 -26.67 -14.98 19.44
N THR A 385 -27.67 -14.21 19.91
CA THR A 385 -28.97 -14.78 20.32
C THR A 385 -30.08 -14.62 19.28
N SER A 386 -29.99 -13.62 18.41
CA SER A 386 -30.98 -13.33 17.37
C SER A 386 -30.33 -12.84 16.09
N LEU A 387 -31.07 -12.94 14.99
CA LEU A 387 -30.71 -12.28 13.72
C LEU A 387 -31.27 -10.85 13.62
N HIS A 388 -31.64 -10.24 14.75
CA HIS A 388 -32.16 -8.87 14.77
C HIS A 388 -31.17 -7.93 14.11
N GLY A 389 -31.62 -7.12 13.15
CA GLY A 389 -30.77 -6.34 12.24
C GLY A 389 -30.96 -6.72 10.77
N LEU A 390 -31.54 -7.89 10.45
CA LEU A 390 -31.79 -8.31 9.06
C LEU A 390 -33.25 -8.15 8.60
N GLU A 391 -34.14 -7.60 9.43
CA GLU A 391 -35.60 -7.50 9.14
C GLU A 391 -35.90 -6.73 7.86
N ASN A 392 -35.11 -5.69 7.61
CA ASN A 392 -35.32 -4.78 6.48
C ASN A 392 -34.66 -5.28 5.19
N PHE A 393 -33.87 -6.36 5.28
CA PHE A 393 -33.21 -6.93 4.13
C PHE A 393 -34.24 -7.62 3.23
N SER A 394 -34.46 -7.07 2.04
CA SER A 394 -35.42 -7.58 1.07
C SER A 394 -34.91 -7.32 -0.35
N PRO A 395 -33.85 -8.02 -0.78
CA PRO A 395 -33.23 -7.77 -2.07
C PRO A 395 -34.19 -8.02 -3.23
N VAL A 396 -34.18 -7.13 -4.22
CA VAL A 396 -35.02 -7.26 -5.42
C VAL A 396 -34.28 -8.09 -6.47
N PRO A 397 -34.87 -9.19 -6.99
CA PRO A 397 -34.21 -9.99 -8.03
C PRO A 397 -33.98 -9.16 -9.30
N THR A 398 -32.71 -8.88 -9.64
CA THR A 398 -32.37 -8.12 -10.86
C THR A 398 -32.29 -9.00 -12.13
N SER A 399 -32.20 -10.33 -11.97
CA SER A 399 -32.25 -11.33 -13.04
C SER A 399 -32.55 -12.73 -12.48
N SER A 400 -32.98 -13.66 -13.32
CA SER A 400 -33.30 -15.05 -12.93
C SER A 400 -32.07 -15.94 -12.66
N THR A 401 -30.85 -15.43 -12.84
CA THR A 401 -29.60 -16.21 -12.83
C THR A 401 -28.63 -15.87 -11.69
N GLU A 402 -28.87 -14.80 -10.92
CA GLU A 402 -27.98 -14.37 -9.83
C GLU A 402 -28.62 -14.65 -8.46
N TRP A 403 -28.62 -15.92 -8.07
CA TRP A 403 -29.15 -16.37 -6.78
C TRP A 403 -28.22 -15.98 -5.63
N GLY A 404 -28.81 -15.47 -4.54
CA GLY A 404 -28.09 -15.22 -3.29
C GLY A 404 -28.09 -16.42 -2.36
N SER A 405 -27.19 -16.43 -1.38
CA SER A 405 -27.17 -17.46 -0.33
C SER A 405 -27.09 -16.87 1.07
N ILE A 406 -27.87 -17.44 1.98
CA ILE A 406 -27.86 -17.11 3.40
C ILE A 406 -27.51 -18.38 4.17
N ASN A 407 -26.38 -18.33 4.85
CA ASN A 407 -25.76 -19.45 5.53
C ASN A 407 -25.58 -19.11 7.00
N ILE A 408 -26.32 -19.78 7.87
CA ILE A 408 -26.32 -19.54 9.31
C ILE A 408 -25.95 -20.85 10.03
N TYR A 409 -24.72 -20.92 10.54
CA TYR A 409 -24.12 -22.17 10.98
C TYR A 409 -23.41 -22.07 12.34
N ASN A 410 -23.58 -23.07 13.20
CA ASN A 410 -22.80 -23.19 14.44
C ASN A 410 -22.86 -21.95 15.35
N ASN A 411 -24.03 -21.35 15.54
CA ASN A 411 -24.20 -20.27 16.54
C ASN A 411 -24.86 -20.86 17.79
N ALA A 412 -24.05 -21.07 18.84
CA ALA A 412 -24.42 -21.87 20.02
C ALA A 412 -25.57 -21.28 20.88
N SER A 413 -25.82 -19.97 20.78
CA SER A 413 -26.90 -19.29 21.52
C SER A 413 -28.04 -18.78 20.62
N LEU A 414 -27.97 -18.99 19.30
CA LEU A 414 -28.89 -18.38 18.34
C LEU A 414 -30.24 -19.10 18.32
N GLN A 415 -31.28 -18.41 18.79
CA GLN A 415 -32.64 -18.94 18.90
C GLN A 415 -33.66 -18.22 18.02
N ASP A 416 -33.49 -16.91 17.80
CA ASP A 416 -34.45 -16.07 17.07
C ASP A 416 -34.01 -15.83 15.62
N PHE A 417 -34.79 -16.37 14.70
CA PHE A 417 -34.61 -16.28 13.25
C PHE A 417 -35.69 -15.40 12.59
N CYS A 418 -36.55 -14.72 13.34
CA CYS A 418 -37.70 -14.01 12.79
C CYS A 418 -37.30 -12.91 11.81
N ALA A 419 -36.12 -12.32 11.99
CA ALA A 419 -35.58 -11.27 11.13
C ALA A 419 -35.43 -11.69 9.65
N ILE A 420 -35.24 -12.99 9.36
CA ILE A 420 -35.08 -13.47 7.98
C ILE A 420 -36.39 -13.99 7.36
N SER A 421 -37.54 -13.81 8.01
CA SER A 421 -38.82 -14.39 7.55
C SER A 421 -39.21 -13.95 6.14
N SER A 422 -39.07 -12.65 5.83
CA SER A 422 -39.37 -12.07 4.51
C SER A 422 -38.52 -12.67 3.38
N LEU A 423 -37.33 -13.15 3.71
CA LEU A 423 -36.38 -13.76 2.77
C LEU A 423 -36.75 -15.20 2.44
N THR A 424 -37.54 -15.85 3.31
CA THR A 424 -38.00 -17.23 3.13
C THR A 424 -39.28 -17.35 2.32
N GLU A 425 -39.93 -16.24 1.95
CA GLU A 425 -41.21 -16.26 1.23
C GLU A 425 -41.12 -17.07 -0.10
N PRO A 426 -42.17 -17.86 -0.45
CA PRO A 426 -42.20 -18.60 -1.71
C PRO A 426 -41.98 -17.67 -2.92
N GLY A 427 -41.06 -18.06 -3.81
CA GLY A 427 -40.72 -17.28 -5.01
C GLY A 427 -39.47 -16.40 -4.85
N ARG A 428 -38.95 -16.23 -3.63
CA ARG A 428 -37.60 -15.70 -3.42
C ARG A 428 -36.56 -16.73 -3.90
N GLN A 429 -35.64 -16.32 -4.76
CA GLN A 429 -34.55 -17.18 -5.24
C GLN A 429 -33.31 -17.05 -4.36
N ILE A 430 -33.44 -17.43 -3.09
CA ILE A 430 -32.35 -17.41 -2.10
C ILE A 430 -32.11 -18.85 -1.62
N SER A 431 -30.85 -19.28 -1.67
CA SER A 431 -30.44 -20.56 -1.08
C SER A 431 -30.19 -20.39 0.42
N PHE A 432 -30.78 -21.28 1.23
CA PHE A 432 -30.62 -21.26 2.67
C PHE A 432 -29.86 -22.48 3.16
N GLY A 433 -28.94 -22.24 4.08
CA GLY A 433 -28.28 -23.25 4.88
C GLY A 433 -28.35 -22.87 6.36
N ILE A 434 -29.23 -23.51 7.12
CA ILE A 434 -29.41 -23.27 8.56
C ILE A 434 -29.14 -24.58 9.28
N GLN A 435 -28.00 -24.69 9.98
CA GLN A 435 -27.61 -25.91 10.67
C GLN A 435 -26.79 -25.62 11.93
N TYR A 436 -26.87 -26.53 12.91
CA TYR A 436 -26.04 -26.49 14.13
C TYR A 436 -26.18 -25.19 14.96
N ASN A 437 -27.32 -24.52 14.90
CA ASN A 437 -27.66 -23.42 15.81
C ASN A 437 -28.44 -23.94 17.03
N LEU A 438 -28.57 -23.14 18.09
CA LEU A 438 -29.30 -23.54 19.29
C LEU A 438 -30.74 -23.98 18.97
N ASN A 439 -31.47 -23.17 18.18
CA ASN A 439 -32.78 -23.55 17.67
C ASN A 439 -32.61 -24.33 16.34
N PRO A 440 -32.97 -25.63 16.28
CA PRO A 440 -32.79 -26.47 15.10
C PRO A 440 -33.95 -26.26 14.10
N ILE A 441 -34.11 -25.03 13.64
CA ILE A 441 -35.23 -24.61 12.79
C ILE A 441 -34.96 -24.82 11.30
N THR A 442 -36.01 -25.09 10.53
CA THR A 442 -35.94 -25.15 9.07
C THR A 442 -36.54 -23.91 8.40
N VAL A 443 -36.23 -23.70 7.13
CA VAL A 443 -36.86 -22.65 6.31
C VAL A 443 -38.39 -22.79 6.31
N THR A 444 -38.91 -24.01 6.30
CA THR A 444 -40.35 -24.27 6.32
C THR A 444 -41.01 -23.85 7.63
N ASP A 445 -40.31 -24.01 8.76
CA ASP A 445 -40.83 -23.56 10.05
C ASP A 445 -40.95 -22.03 10.08
N ILE A 446 -39.92 -21.32 9.60
CA ILE A 446 -39.91 -19.86 9.48
C ILE A 446 -41.06 -19.38 8.59
N GLN A 447 -41.27 -20.02 7.43
CA GLN A 447 -42.39 -19.72 6.52
C GLN A 447 -43.77 -19.87 7.18
N ASN A 448 -43.90 -20.78 8.16
CA ASN A 448 -45.13 -21.00 8.91
C ASN A 448 -45.27 -20.07 10.13
N GLY A 449 -44.34 -19.12 10.32
CA GLY A 449 -44.34 -18.18 11.44
C GLY A 449 -43.77 -18.76 12.74
N HIS A 450 -43.13 -19.93 12.68
CA HIS A 450 -42.39 -20.51 13.80
C HIS A 450 -40.92 -20.15 13.61
N CYS A 451 -40.45 -19.08 14.26
CA CYS A 451 -39.09 -18.53 14.09
C CYS A 451 -38.25 -18.47 15.39
N ASN A 452 -38.77 -18.98 16.51
CA ASN A 452 -38.16 -18.99 17.85
C ASN A 452 -38.21 -20.36 18.50
#